data_AF-A0A7V2Z1Z0-F1
#
_entry.id   AF-A0A7V2Z1Z0-F1
#
_cell.length_a   1.000
_cell.length_b   1.000
_cell.length_c   1.000
_cell.angle_alpha   90.00
_cell.angle_beta   90.00
_cell.angle_gamma   90.00
#
_symmetry.space_group_name_H-M   'P 1'
#
loop_
_entity.id
_entity.type
_entity.pdbx_description
1 polymer ?
#
loop_
_entity_poly.entity_id
_entity_poly.type
_entity_poly.pdbx_seq_one_letter_code
_entity_poly.pdbx_strand_id
1 'polypeptide(L)'
;MADVIELIGAERSQMATALRDQGRIEEAREAFAANSAFLGENALRYGSSKLKEYGAQQKANVDNLVGEKWIIQRKTQSEGDVYRVKQ
;
A
#
# COMPACT_ATOMS: atom_id res chain seq x y z
N MET A 1 -18.74 3.51 -3.12
CA MET A 1 -17.71 4.49 -3.54
C MET A 1 -16.40 4.27 -2.79
N ALA A 2 -16.41 4.16 -1.46
CA ALA A 2 -15.21 3.80 -0.69
C ALA A 2 -14.58 2.47 -1.17
N ASP A 3 -15.38 1.45 -1.47
CA ASP A 3 -14.87 0.13 -1.89
C ASP A 3 -14.08 0.15 -3.21
N VAL A 4 -14.50 0.98 -4.18
CA VAL A 4 -13.79 1.15 -5.45
C VAL A 4 -12.44 1.83 -5.23
N ILE A 5 -12.39 2.79 -4.31
CA ILE A 5 -11.16 3.53 -3.97
C ILE A 5 -10.19 2.61 -3.23
N GLU A 6 -10.71 1.73 -2.37
CA GLU A 6 -9.91 0.68 -1.74
C GLU A 6 -9.31 -0.28 -2.75
N LEU A 7 -10.07 -0.70 -3.77
CA LEU A 7 -9.56 -1.57 -4.83
C LEU A 7 -8.43 -0.89 -5.61
N ILE A 8 -8.62 0.37 -6.01
CA ILE A 8 -7.57 1.18 -6.66
C ILE A 8 -6.35 1.31 -5.74
N GLY A 9 -6.57 1.52 -4.44
CA GLY A 9 -5.51 1.56 -3.44
C GLY A 9 -4.71 0.26 -3.37
N ALA A 10 -5.39 -0.89 -3.46
CA ALA A 10 -4.77 -2.21 -3.44
C ALA A 10 -3.94 -2.47 -4.69
N GLU A 11 -4.48 -2.17 -5.89
CA GLU A 11 -3.75 -2.33 -7.15
C GLU A 11 -2.49 -1.45 -7.20
N ARG A 12 -2.60 -0.19 -6.76
CA ARG A 12 -1.45 0.72 -6.66
C ARG A 12 -0.40 0.22 -5.66
N SER A 13 -0.83 -0.37 -4.56
CA SER A 13 0.08 -0.96 -3.57
C SER A 13 0.83 -2.16 -4.16
N GLN A 14 0.15 -3.03 -4.92
CA GLN A 14 0.78 -4.16 -5.61
C GLN A 14 1.80 -3.69 -6.66
N MET A 15 1.47 -2.66 -7.43
CA MET A 15 2.41 -2.06 -8.39
C MET A 15 3.64 -1.48 -7.70
N ALA A 16 3.47 -0.75 -6.59
CA ALA A 16 4.58 -0.20 -5.83
C ALA A 16 5.50 -1.29 -5.26
N THR A 17 4.92 -2.39 -4.76
CA THR A 17 5.67 -3.58 -4.32
C THR A 17 6.43 -4.23 -5.47
N ALA A 18 5.80 -4.37 -6.65
CA ALA A 18 6.47 -4.94 -7.82
C ALA A 18 7.64 -4.08 -8.29
N LEU A 19 7.50 -2.75 -8.30
CA LEU A 19 8.59 -1.82 -8.59
C LEU A 19 9.75 -2.00 -7.62
N ARG A 20 9.44 -2.09 -6.32
CA ARG A 20 10.45 -2.35 -5.30
C ARG A 20 11.15 -3.67 -5.58
N ASP A 21 10.42 -4.76 -5.80
CA ASP A 21 10.97 -6.11 -5.99
C ASP A 21 11.84 -6.19 -7.26
N GLN A 22 11.66 -5.28 -8.23
CA GLN A 22 12.54 -5.06 -9.38
C GLN A 22 13.80 -4.23 -9.07
N GLY A 23 13.99 -3.79 -7.83
CA GLY A 23 15.08 -2.91 -7.41
C GLY A 23 14.84 -1.41 -7.67
N ARG A 24 13.65 -1.04 -8.17
CA ARG A 24 13.29 0.35 -8.51
C ARG A 24 12.77 1.08 -7.26
N ILE A 25 13.66 1.28 -6.29
CA ILE A 25 13.30 1.76 -4.94
C ILE A 25 12.68 3.16 -4.97
N GLU A 26 13.24 4.09 -5.74
CA GLU A 26 12.70 5.45 -5.83
C GLU A 26 11.33 5.50 -6.51
N GLU A 27 11.10 4.67 -7.52
CA GLU A 27 9.80 4.60 -8.19
C GLU A 27 8.75 3.92 -7.31
N ALA A 28 9.14 2.93 -6.52
CA ALA A 28 8.29 2.37 -5.48
C ALA A 28 7.95 3.40 -4.39
N ARG A 29 8.92 4.23 -3.99
CA ARG A 29 8.73 5.33 -3.04
C ARG A 29 7.68 6.31 -3.54
N GLU A 30 7.82 6.77 -4.78
CA GLU A 30 6.86 7.67 -5.40
C GLU A 30 5.48 7.02 -5.52
N ALA A 31 5.41 5.76 -5.94
CA ALA A 31 4.14 5.04 -6.06
C ALA A 31 3.42 4.88 -4.72
N PHE A 32 4.13 4.52 -3.65
CA PHE A 32 3.55 4.43 -2.30
C PHE A 32 3.11 5.80 -1.77
N ALA A 33 3.91 6.86 -2.00
CA ALA A 33 3.57 8.22 -1.58
C ALA A 33 2.33 8.75 -2.33
N ALA A 34 2.27 8.56 -3.65
CA ALA A 34 1.12 8.94 -4.47
C ALA A 34 -0.15 8.18 -4.06
N ASN A 35 -0.02 6.89 -3.71
CA ASN A 35 -1.14 6.11 -3.23
C ASN A 35 -1.63 6.59 -1.86
N SER A 36 -0.71 6.92 -0.94
CA SER A 36 -1.05 7.53 0.36
C SER A 36 -1.83 8.83 0.20
N ALA A 37 -1.39 9.72 -0.70
CA ALA A 37 -2.08 10.99 -0.96
C ALA A 37 -3.49 10.76 -1.51
N PHE A 38 -3.62 9.91 -2.53
CA PHE A 38 -4.91 9.54 -3.12
C PHE A 38 -5.90 8.98 -2.08
N LEU A 39 -5.45 8.04 -1.24
CA LEU A 39 -6.28 7.46 -0.19
C LEU A 39 -6.67 8.50 0.87
N GLY A 40 -5.75 9.38 1.26
CA GLY A 40 -6.01 10.46 2.21
C GLY A 40 -7.03 11.48 1.72
N GLU A 41 -6.90 11.95 0.47
CA GLU A 41 -7.85 12.87 -0.15
C GLU A 41 -9.26 12.27 -0.22
N ASN A 42 -9.36 11.01 -0.61
CA ASN A 42 -10.63 10.30 -0.67
C ASN A 42 -11.19 9.98 0.72
N ALA A 43 -10.34 9.70 1.71
CA ALA A 43 -10.75 9.53 3.09
C ALA A 43 -11.43 10.79 3.64
N LEU A 44 -10.86 11.96 3.35
CA LEU A 44 -11.47 13.26 3.71
C LEU A 44 -12.78 13.48 2.96
N ARG A 45 -12.79 13.22 1.64
CA ARG A 45 -13.97 13.41 0.78
C ARG A 45 -15.17 12.56 1.20
N TYR A 46 -14.92 11.32 1.63
CA TYR A 46 -15.97 10.35 1.96
C TYR A 46 -16.11 10.08 3.46
N GLY A 47 -15.36 10.78 4.33
CA GLY A 47 -15.36 10.56 5.77
C GLY A 47 -14.95 9.14 6.17
N SER A 48 -14.11 8.47 5.39
CA SER A 48 -13.78 7.05 5.56
C SER A 48 -12.51 6.87 6.40
N SER A 49 -12.68 6.42 7.66
CA SER A 49 -11.56 6.04 8.53
C SER A 49 -10.72 4.92 7.93
N LYS A 50 -11.34 3.98 7.21
CA LYS A 50 -10.66 2.87 6.56
C LYS A 50 -9.70 3.33 5.45
N LEU A 51 -10.12 4.29 4.62
CA LEU A 51 -9.24 4.88 3.61
C LEU A 51 -8.10 5.68 4.26
N LYS A 52 -8.36 6.34 5.39
CA LYS A 52 -7.34 7.08 6.15
C LYS A 52 -6.28 6.14 6.71
N GLU A 53 -6.70 5.03 7.34
CA GLU A 53 -5.82 3.98 7.84
C GLU A 53 -5.01 3.35 6.71
N TYR A 54 -5.66 3.10 5.56
CA TYR A 54 -4.97 2.51 4.44
C TYR A 54 -3.90 3.45 3.87
N GLY A 55 -4.21 4.74 3.72
CA GLY A 55 -3.22 5.75 3.32
C GLY A 55 -2.05 5.83 4.31
N ALA A 56 -2.31 5.77 5.61
CA ALA A 56 -1.27 5.76 6.64
C ALA A 56 -0.36 4.53 6.52
N GLN A 57 -0.90 3.35 6.18
CA GLN A 57 -0.09 2.16 5.90
C GLN A 57 0.79 2.36 4.65
N GLN A 58 0.28 2.95 3.57
CA GLN A 58 1.10 3.25 2.39
C GLN A 58 2.25 4.20 2.74
N LYS A 59 2.02 5.20 3.60
CA LYS A 59 3.07 6.08 4.10
C LYS A 59 4.12 5.33 4.94
N ALA A 60 3.69 4.44 5.83
CA ALA A 60 4.62 3.61 6.60
C ALA A 60 5.45 2.68 5.70
N ASN A 61 4.91 2.25 4.56
CA ASN A 61 5.66 1.47 3.56
C ASN A 61 6.80 2.32 2.97
N VAL A 62 6.55 3.61 2.69
CA VAL A 62 7.59 4.54 2.23
C VAL A 62 8.79 4.59 3.17
N ASP A 63 8.52 4.63 4.48
CA ASP A 63 9.55 4.71 5.52
C ASP A 63 10.31 3.38 5.71
N ASN A 64 9.72 2.27 5.25
CA ASN A 64 10.23 0.91 5.45
C ASN A 64 10.64 0.19 4.15
N LEU A 65 10.75 0.93 3.03
CA LEU A 65 11.05 0.41 1.68
C LEU A 65 12.40 -0.32 1.53
N VAL A 66 13.32 -0.14 2.49
CA VAL A 66 14.70 -0.64 2.41
C VAL A 66 15.11 -1.37 3.68
N GLY A 67 15.93 -2.41 3.52
CA GLY A 67 16.55 -3.15 4.61
C GLY A 67 15.64 -4.21 5.24
N GLU A 68 15.99 -4.62 6.46
CA GLU A 68 15.35 -5.72 7.19
C GLU A 68 13.84 -5.52 7.38
N LYS A 69 13.40 -4.26 7.53
CA LYS A 69 11.99 -3.90 7.71
C LYS A 69 11.13 -4.28 6.50
N TRP A 70 11.63 -4.11 5.29
CA TRP A 70 10.92 -4.56 4.09
C TRP A 70 10.81 -6.10 4.05
N ILE A 71 11.86 -6.82 4.42
CA ILE A 71 11.87 -8.29 4.38
C ILE A 71 10.81 -8.85 5.32
N ILE A 72 10.72 -8.30 6.53
CA ILE A 72 9.68 -8.64 7.51
C ILE A 72 8.30 -8.33 6.93
N GLN A 73 8.13 -7.12 6.38
CA GLN A 73 6.87 -6.70 5.78
C GLN A 73 6.42 -7.64 4.65
N ARG A 74 7.33 -8.02 3.74
CA ARG A 74 7.03 -8.90 2.61
C ARG A 74 6.61 -10.29 3.07
N LYS A 75 7.22 -10.81 4.13
CA LYS A 75 6.83 -12.10 4.72
C LYS A 75 5.39 -12.04 5.24
N THR A 76 5.07 -11.02 6.02
CA THR A 76 3.71 -10.83 6.57
C THR A 76 2.67 -10.59 5.48
N GLN A 77 3.01 -9.84 4.42
CA GLN A 77 2.14 -9.66 3.25
C GLN A 77 1.89 -10.99 2.52
N SER A 78 2.95 -11.77 2.30
CA SER A 78 2.84 -13.08 1.64
C SER A 78 1.96 -14.05 2.45
N GLU A 79 2.08 -14.04 3.78
CA GLU A 79 1.23 -14.85 4.66
C GLU A 79 -0.24 -14.38 4.58
N GLY A 80 -0.51 -13.07 4.64
CA GLY A 80 -1.85 -12.50 4.54
C GLY A 80 -2.54 -12.75 3.18
N ASP A 81 -1.81 -12.63 2.08
CA ASP A 81 -2.32 -12.89 0.72
C ASP A 81 -2.73 -14.35 0.54
N VAL A 82 -1.97 -15.30 1.12
CA VAL A 82 -2.30 -16.74 1.09
C VAL A 82 -3.64 -17.04 1.78
N TYR A 83 -4.01 -16.28 2.82
CA TYR A 83 -5.31 -16.44 3.48
C TYR A 83 -6.46 -15.80 2.70
N ARG A 84 -6.22 -14.68 2.00
CA ARG A 84 -7.24 -13.97 1.23
C ARG A 84 -7.66 -14.70 -0.05
N VAL A 85 -6.78 -15.51 -0.62
CA VAL A 85 -7.06 -16.33 -1.82
C VAL A 85 -7.88 -17.60 -1.48
N LYS A 86 -8.02 -17.95 -0.19
CA LYS A 86 -8.70 -19.18 0.26
C LYS A 86 -10.12 -18.97 0.83
N GLN A 87 -10.71 -17.78 0.71
CA GLN A 87 -12.08 -17.50 1.16
C GLN A 87 -13.04 -17.29 -0.01
#